data_AF-A0A4C1TEF8-F1
#
_entry.id   AF-A0A4C1TEF8-F1
#
_cell.length_a   1.000
_cell.length_b   1.000
_cell.length_c   1.000
_cell.angle_alpha   90.00
_cell.angle_beta   90.00
_cell.angle_gamma   90.00
#
_symmetry.space_group_name_H-M   'P 1'
#
loop_
_entity.id
_entity.type
_entity.pdbx_description
1 polymer ?
#
loop_
_entity_poly.entity_id
_entity_poly.type
_entity_poly.pdbx_seq_one_letter_code
_entity_poly.pdbx_strand_id
1 'polypeptide(L)'
;MENNKQMRNNNIITSEDDNSSTIVETVDRRKETSNINYTIGNDMYRERIDKLMKENNGTTTVEATIRTKTDEPIWTKQYPYPIADNDFVNREIDRLIKDGIIKSNSPYNSPIWTVPKRLR
;
A
#
# COMPACT_ATOMS: atom_id res chain seq x y z
N MET A 1 -1.90 -29.91 -54.12
CA MET A 1 -1.44 -30.89 -53.11
C MET A 1 -2.23 -30.66 -51.86
N GLU A 2 -2.91 -31.72 -51.41
CA GLU A 2 -3.66 -31.78 -50.16
C GLU A 2 -2.84 -31.34 -48.94
N ASN A 3 -3.59 -30.96 -47.90
CA ASN A 3 -3.50 -31.42 -46.52
C ASN A 3 -3.54 -30.23 -45.54
N ASN A 4 -4.14 -30.28 -44.36
CA ASN A 4 -5.11 -31.13 -43.68
C ASN A 4 -5.16 -30.53 -42.27
N LYS A 5 -6.29 -30.62 -41.56
CA LYS A 5 -6.43 -30.50 -40.10
C LYS A 5 -6.14 -29.12 -39.47
N GLN A 6 -6.94 -28.64 -38.51
CA GLN A 6 -7.59 -29.39 -37.45
C GLN A 6 -8.82 -28.64 -36.93
N MET A 7 -9.97 -29.32 -36.93
CA MET A 7 -11.11 -29.02 -36.08
C MET A 7 -10.74 -29.17 -34.60
N ARG A 8 -11.09 -28.20 -33.75
CA ARG A 8 -11.48 -28.44 -32.34
C ARG A 8 -12.56 -27.44 -31.89
N ASN A 9 -13.79 -27.83 -32.18
CA ASN A 9 -14.99 -27.83 -31.33
C ASN A 9 -15.07 -26.79 -30.20
N ASN A 10 -15.90 -25.77 -30.47
CA ASN A 10 -17.09 -25.33 -29.72
C ASN A 10 -17.09 -25.46 -28.19
N ASN A 11 -17.48 -24.37 -27.53
CA ASN A 11 -18.69 -24.46 -26.72
C ASN A 11 -19.56 -23.21 -26.90
N ILE A 12 -20.73 -23.49 -27.45
CA ILE A 12 -21.90 -22.64 -27.54
C ILE A 12 -22.60 -22.73 -26.18
N ILE A 13 -22.98 -21.59 -25.60
CA ILE A 13 -24.12 -21.55 -24.67
C ILE A 13 -25.08 -20.52 -25.25
N THR A 14 -26.18 -21.04 -25.82
CA THR A 14 -27.37 -20.27 -26.18
C THR A 14 -28.30 -20.21 -24.99
N SER A 15 -28.82 -19.04 -24.70
CA SER A 15 -30.23 -18.90 -24.35
C SER A 15 -30.73 -17.63 -25.01
N GLU A 16 -31.71 -17.83 -25.88
CA GLU A 16 -32.48 -16.85 -26.63
C GLU A 16 -33.15 -15.87 -25.66
N ASP A 17 -33.24 -14.60 -26.06
CA ASP A 17 -34.45 -13.77 -25.93
C ASP A 17 -34.21 -12.41 -26.64
N ASP A 18 -35.24 -11.95 -27.33
CA ASP A 18 -35.23 -11.10 -28.53
C ASP A 18 -34.79 -9.62 -28.39
N ASN A 19 -34.30 -9.09 -29.53
CA ASN A 19 -34.22 -7.68 -29.96
C ASN A 19 -33.16 -6.73 -29.35
N SER A 20 -32.00 -6.62 -30.03
CA SER A 20 -31.61 -5.44 -30.84
C SER A 20 -30.08 -5.41 -31.06
N SER A 21 -29.68 -5.54 -32.32
CA SER A 21 -28.32 -5.50 -32.92
C SER A 21 -27.11 -5.30 -31.98
N THR A 22 -26.32 -6.35 -31.78
CA THR A 22 -24.94 -6.27 -31.26
C THR A 22 -24.02 -5.57 -32.27
N ILE A 23 -23.66 -4.31 -32.01
CA ILE A 23 -22.48 -3.70 -32.65
C ILE A 23 -21.26 -4.32 -31.97
N VAL A 24 -20.50 -5.12 -32.72
CA VAL A 24 -19.20 -5.66 -32.28
C VAL A 24 -18.19 -4.52 -32.37
N GLU A 25 -18.11 -3.68 -31.35
CA GLU A 25 -16.95 -2.80 -31.19
C GLU A 25 -15.81 -3.62 -30.58
N THR A 26 -14.77 -3.85 -31.39
CA THR A 26 -13.48 -4.31 -30.90
C THR A 26 -12.92 -3.25 -29.94
N VAL A 27 -13.05 -3.48 -28.64
CA VAL A 27 -12.49 -2.59 -27.61
C VAL A 27 -10.97 -2.69 -27.62
N ASP A 28 -10.32 -1.73 -28.26
CA ASP A 28 -8.87 -1.56 -28.22
C ASP A 28 -8.44 -1.15 -26.80
N ARG A 29 -7.86 -2.10 -26.05
CA ARG A 29 -7.43 -1.94 -24.64
C ARG A 29 -6.14 -1.13 -24.47
N ARG A 30 -5.92 -0.09 -25.27
CA ARG A 30 -4.79 0.83 -25.09
C ARG A 30 -5.27 2.27 -24.93
N LYS A 31 -5.99 2.53 -23.83
CA LYS A 31 -6.11 3.91 -23.33
C LYS A 31 -4.94 4.19 -22.40
N GLU A 32 -4.08 5.07 -22.90
CA GLU A 32 -3.03 5.83 -22.26
C GLU A 32 -3.18 5.95 -20.74
N THR A 33 -2.12 5.60 -20.01
CA THR A 33 -1.96 5.95 -18.61
C THR A 33 -1.96 7.47 -18.48
N SER A 34 -3.15 8.04 -18.26
CA SER A 34 -3.29 9.44 -17.90
C SER A 34 -2.66 9.62 -16.52
N ASN A 35 -1.45 10.17 -16.51
CA ASN A 35 -0.77 10.60 -15.29
C ASN A 35 -1.55 11.79 -14.71
N ILE A 36 -2.60 11.51 -13.96
CA ILE A 36 -3.30 12.51 -13.16
C ILE A 36 -2.60 12.63 -11.81
N ASN A 37 -1.77 13.66 -11.70
CA ASN A 37 -1.22 14.15 -10.45
C ASN A 37 -2.37 14.62 -9.56
N TYR A 38 -2.77 13.82 -8.58
CA TYR A 38 -3.74 14.24 -7.57
C TYR A 38 -3.02 15.11 -6.55
N THR A 39 -3.11 16.42 -6.73
CA THR A 39 -2.74 17.36 -5.67
C THR A 39 -3.72 17.19 -4.51
N ILE A 40 -3.15 17.03 -3.31
CA ILE A 40 -3.81 16.83 -2.02
C ILE A 40 -4.76 18.02 -1.76
N GLY A 41 -6.06 17.87 -2.04
CA GLY A 41 -7.04 18.91 -1.68
C GLY A 41 -8.32 19.04 -2.50
N ASN A 42 -8.53 18.24 -3.55
CA ASN A 42 -9.76 18.34 -4.35
C ASN A 42 -10.81 17.30 -3.90
N ASP A 43 -11.86 17.76 -3.21
CA ASP A 43 -12.91 16.94 -2.59
C ASP A 43 -13.61 15.99 -3.57
N MET A 44 -13.64 16.36 -4.86
CA MET A 44 -14.22 15.58 -5.96
C MET A 44 -13.61 14.18 -6.13
N TYR A 45 -12.38 13.96 -5.67
CA TYR A 45 -11.70 12.67 -5.84
C TYR A 45 -11.82 11.74 -4.63
N ARG A 46 -12.32 12.22 -3.49
CA ARG A 46 -12.44 11.40 -2.26
C ARG A 46 -13.37 10.22 -2.47
N GLU A 47 -14.56 10.46 -3.00
CA GLU A 47 -15.54 9.41 -3.28
C GLU A 47 -15.04 8.40 -4.31
N ARG A 48 -14.30 8.87 -5.31
CA ARG A 48 -13.67 8.03 -6.34
C ARG A 48 -12.60 7.13 -5.73
N ILE A 49 -11.75 7.68 -4.86
CA ILE A 49 -10.70 6.94 -4.15
C ILE A 49 -11.33 5.90 -3.21
N ASP A 50 -12.36 6.25 -2.45
CA ASP A 50 -13.04 5.34 -1.54
C ASP A 50 -13.73 4.19 -2.29
N LYS A 51 -14.37 4.50 -3.43
CA LYS A 51 -14.96 3.48 -4.30
C LYS A 51 -13.90 2.54 -4.87
N LEU A 52 -12.77 3.08 -5.33
CA LEU A 52 -11.63 2.29 -5.81
C LEU A 52 -11.03 1.43 -4.69
N MET A 53 -10.88 1.95 -3.48
CA MET A 53 -10.37 1.19 -2.33
C MET A 53 -11.31 0.04 -1.93
N LYS A 54 -12.62 0.29 -2.00
CA LYS A 54 -13.68 -0.71 -1.75
C LYS A 54 -13.72 -1.80 -2.83
N GLU A 55 -13.53 -1.42 -4.08
CA GLU A 55 -13.54 -2.33 -5.24
C GLU A 55 -12.27 -3.17 -5.34
N ASN A 56 -11.11 -2.63 -4.93
CA ASN A 56 -9.82 -3.33 -4.95
C ASN A 56 -9.54 -4.18 -3.69
N ASN A 57 -10.55 -4.45 -2.85
CA ASN A 57 -10.40 -5.28 -1.64
C ASN A 57 -9.25 -4.85 -0.71
N GLY A 58 -9.16 -3.55 -0.43
CA GLY A 58 -8.40 -3.02 0.69
C GLY A 58 -6.89 -2.91 0.48
N THR A 59 -6.27 -2.04 1.28
CA THR A 59 -4.82 -1.91 1.41
C THR A 59 -4.17 -3.27 1.62
N THR A 60 -3.32 -3.69 0.67
CA THR A 60 -2.45 -4.86 0.86
C THR A 60 -1.53 -4.59 2.04
N THR A 61 -1.82 -5.21 3.18
CA THR A 61 -0.98 -5.12 4.37
C THR A 61 0.22 -6.03 4.15
N VAL A 62 1.33 -5.46 3.69
CA VAL A 62 2.59 -6.19 3.51
C VAL A 62 3.32 -6.23 4.86
N GLU A 63 3.34 -7.39 5.50
CA GLU A 63 4.09 -7.61 6.74
C GLU A 63 5.53 -8.01 6.42
N ALA A 64 6.50 -7.25 6.96
CA ALA A 64 7.92 -7.57 6.81
C ALA A 64 8.43 -8.38 8.02
N THR A 65 9.21 -9.44 7.76
CA THR A 65 9.86 -10.23 8.82
C THR A 65 11.38 -10.05 8.77
N ILE A 66 11.99 -9.74 9.92
CA ILE A 66 13.45 -9.61 10.06
C ILE A 66 14.00 -10.91 10.66
N ARG A 67 14.95 -11.55 9.98
CA ARG A 67 15.60 -12.78 10.46
C ARG A 67 16.89 -12.43 11.21
N THR A 68 16.98 -12.82 12.48
CA THR A 68 18.19 -12.64 13.30
C THR A 68 19.14 -13.82 13.13
N LYS A 69 20.42 -13.64 13.52
CA LYS A 69 21.40 -14.74 13.58
C LYS A 69 21.30 -15.54 14.89
N THR A 70 20.72 -14.93 15.92
CA THR A 70 20.63 -15.45 17.29
C THR A 70 19.33 -14.95 17.90
N ASP A 71 18.75 -15.74 18.81
CA ASP A 71 17.46 -15.45 19.46
C ASP A 71 17.60 -14.72 20.81
N GLU A 72 18.82 -14.45 21.24
CA GLU A 72 19.09 -13.73 22.49
C GLU A 72 18.80 -12.23 22.34
N PRO A 73 18.04 -11.62 23.26
CA PRO A 73 17.73 -10.20 23.20
C PRO A 73 18.95 -9.36 23.59
N ILE A 74 19.19 -8.30 22.82
CA ILE A 74 20.23 -7.31 23.14
C ILE A 74 19.57 -6.14 23.85
N TRP A 75 20.01 -5.90 25.09
CA TRP A 75 19.58 -4.75 25.88
C TRP A 75 20.76 -3.83 26.15
N THR A 76 20.64 -2.58 25.69
CA THR A 76 21.64 -1.52 25.95
C THR A 76 21.01 -0.43 26.80
N LYS A 77 21.74 0.10 27.78
CA LYS A 77 21.25 1.21 28.62
C LYS A 77 21.05 2.49 27.80
N GLN A 78 19.98 3.22 28.07
CA GLN A 78 19.73 4.53 27.47
C GLN A 78 20.79 5.56 27.90
N TYR A 79 21.36 6.28 26.92
CA TYR A 79 22.29 7.37 27.21
C TYR A 79 21.55 8.59 27.76
N PRO A 80 22.15 9.29 28.75
CA PRO A 80 21.60 10.55 29.21
C PRO A 80 21.72 11.59 28.09
N TYR A 81 20.67 12.35 27.86
CA TYR A 81 20.63 13.47 26.93
C TYR A 81 20.21 14.75 27.65
N PRO A 82 20.52 15.94 27.09
CA PRO A 82 20.23 17.21 27.74
C PRO A 82 18.74 17.42 28.03
N ILE A 83 18.43 18.09 29.14
CA ILE A 83 17.04 18.41 29.54
C ILE A 83 16.32 19.22 28.46
N ALA A 84 17.04 20.11 27.77
CA ALA A 84 16.49 20.94 26.69
C ALA A 84 15.83 20.12 25.56
N ASP A 85 16.29 18.88 25.34
CA ASP A 85 15.77 18.01 24.30
C ASP A 85 14.60 17.14 24.77
N ASN A 86 14.32 17.09 26.08
CA ASN A 86 13.30 16.21 26.66
C ASN A 86 11.90 16.55 26.16
N ASP A 87 11.55 17.83 26.12
CA ASP A 87 10.25 18.30 25.62
C ASP A 87 10.05 17.95 24.13
N PHE A 88 11.13 18.00 23.35
CA PHE A 88 11.09 17.62 21.93
C PHE A 88 10.87 16.12 21.77
N VAL A 89 11.65 15.31 22.49
CA VAL A 89 11.59 13.84 22.43
C VAL A 89 10.21 13.34 22.88
N ASN A 90 9.71 13.80 24.02
CA ASN A 90 8.42 13.35 24.55
C ASN A 90 7.27 13.71 23.59
N ARG A 91 7.26 14.93 23.05
CA ARG A 91 6.22 15.34 22.09
C ARG A 91 6.19 14.46 20.84
N GLU A 92 7.36 14.08 20.31
CA GLU A 92 7.43 13.21 19.13
C GLU A 92 7.02 11.78 19.46
N ILE A 93 7.43 11.25 20.61
CA ILE A 93 6.99 9.93 21.09
C ILE A 93 5.47 9.90 21.24
N ASP A 94 4.87 10.90 21.89
CA ASP A 94 3.42 10.96 22.10
C ASP A 94 2.65 11.02 20.77
N ARG A 95 3.18 11.76 19.79
CA ARG A 95 2.64 11.78 18.43
C ARG A 95 2.67 10.40 17.79
N LEU A 96 3.81 9.72 17.83
CA LEU A 96 3.97 8.38 17.23
C LEU A 96 3.09 7.33 17.92
N ILE A 97 2.87 7.45 19.24
CA ILE A 97 1.93 6.60 19.99
C ILE A 97 0.50 6.87 19.53
N LYS A 98 0.10 8.14 19.44
CA LYS A 98 -1.24 8.54 19.00
C LYS A 98 -1.56 8.10 17.57
N ASP A 99 -0.56 8.17 16.69
CA ASP A 99 -0.68 7.74 15.29
C ASP A 99 -0.65 6.20 15.16
N GLY A 100 -0.41 5.46 16.26
CA GLY A 100 -0.39 4.00 16.29
C GLY A 100 0.85 3.37 15.64
N ILE A 101 1.91 4.17 15.43
CA ILE A 101 3.14 3.76 14.76
C ILE A 101 4.05 2.98 15.71
N ILE A 102 4.13 3.40 16.98
CA ILE A 102 4.97 2.75 17.98
C ILE A 102 4.14 2.12 19.10
N LYS A 103 4.53 0.91 19.49
CA LYS A 103 4.01 0.15 20.63
C LYS A 103 5.11 -0.80 21.09
N SER A 104 5.35 -0.93 22.39
CA SER A 104 6.48 -1.72 22.89
C SER A 104 6.16 -2.38 24.23
N ASN A 105 6.50 -3.67 24.34
CA ASN A 105 6.68 -4.44 25.56
C ASN A 105 7.84 -5.44 25.33
N SER A 106 8.95 -4.93 24.78
CA SER A 106 10.03 -5.76 24.22
C SER A 106 11.18 -5.97 25.22
N PRO A 107 11.85 -7.13 25.22
CA PRO A 107 13.10 -7.34 25.97
C PRO A 107 14.30 -6.63 25.32
N TYR A 108 14.17 -6.13 24.09
CA TYR A 108 15.21 -5.41 23.37
C TYR A 108 15.21 -3.93 23.72
N ASN A 109 16.40 -3.32 23.82
CA ASN A 109 16.52 -1.87 23.98
C ASN A 109 17.74 -1.31 23.25
N SER A 110 17.53 -0.22 22.50
CA SER A 110 18.56 0.53 21.79
C SER A 110 18.51 2.00 22.22
N PRO A 111 19.65 2.64 22.51
CA PRO A 111 19.65 4.01 23.00
C PRO A 111 19.27 5.01 21.90
N ILE A 112 18.46 6.01 22.25
CA ILE A 112 18.14 7.15 21.37
C ILE A 112 19.10 8.32 21.61
N TRP A 113 19.33 9.14 20.57
CA TRP A 113 20.13 10.36 20.64
C TRP A 113 19.54 11.44 19.73
N THR A 114 19.47 12.67 20.22
CA THR A 114 18.95 13.83 19.50
C THR A 114 20.04 14.49 18.67
N VAL A 115 19.73 14.80 17.41
CA VAL A 115 20.65 15.49 16.50
C VAL A 115 19.96 16.72 15.93
N PRO A 116 20.57 17.92 16.01
CA PRO A 116 19.99 19.11 15.42
C PRO A 116 19.92 18.97 13.90
N LYS A 117 18.76 19.30 13.33
CA LYS A 117 18.58 19.29 11.89
C LYS A 117 19.40 20.41 11.27
N ARG A 118 20.26 20.07 10.30
CA ARG A 118 20.88 21.10 9.44
C ARG A 118 19.79 21.80 8.64
N LEU A 119 19.62 23.10 8.90
CA LEU A 119 18.86 24.01 8.04
C LEU A 119 19.72 24.29 6.80
N ARG A 120 19.11 24.21 5.62
CA ARG A 120 19.76 24.41 4.33
C ARG A 120 19.14 25.62 3.66
#